data_AF-A0A8H4S9K8-F1
#
_entry.id   AF-A0A8H4S9K8-F1
#
_cell.length_a   1.000
_cell.length_b   1.000
_cell.length_c   1.000
_cell.angle_alpha   90.00
_cell.angle_beta   90.00
_cell.angle_gamma   90.00
#
_symmetry.space_group_name_H-M   'P 1'
#
loop_
_entity.id
_entity.type
_entity.pdbx_description
1 polymer ?
#
loop_
_entity_poly.entity_id
_entity_poly.type
_entity_poly.pdbx_seq_one_letter_code
_entity_poly.pdbx_strand_id
1 'polypeptide(L)'
;MPSRQLLLGSRCYDGMATSFTISRRRSMVPIYKKWEAALARVQIVRQEKVVQMLAFFGDFQHGTCMNFVLKGTDIMESFGRSGKFGIRMVDAKFALPKKDDNPASNFVCLDMPEYPIEHDDLTVTFDTEASRASFKAALPGSVREPSRMGSIRR
;
A
#
# COMPACT_ATOMS: atom_id res chain seq x y z
N MET A 1 7.42 -20.72 -23.79
CA MET A 1 7.07 -19.53 -22.98
C MET A 1 6.34 -19.99 -21.73
N PRO A 2 7.04 -20.46 -20.68
CA PRO A 2 6.37 -21.11 -19.57
C PRO A 2 5.93 -20.09 -18.53
N SER A 3 4.62 -20.06 -18.32
CA SER A 3 3.91 -19.47 -17.19
C SER A 3 4.59 -19.90 -15.89
N ARG A 4 5.40 -19.01 -15.30
CA ARG A 4 5.92 -19.21 -13.93
C ARG A 4 4.78 -18.91 -12.96
N GLN A 5 4.03 -19.97 -12.67
CA GLN A 5 3.16 -20.08 -11.52
C GLN A 5 4.02 -19.84 -10.27
N LEU A 6 3.86 -18.66 -9.64
CA LEU A 6 4.39 -18.37 -8.32
C LEU A 6 3.79 -19.40 -7.35
N LEU A 7 4.62 -20.32 -6.87
CA LEU A 7 4.19 -21.54 -6.19
C LEU A 7 4.08 -21.40 -4.65
N LEU A 8 4.04 -20.20 -4.07
CA LEU A 8 4.06 -20.06 -2.59
C LEU A 8 3.08 -19.02 -1.99
N GLY A 9 2.09 -18.54 -2.74
CA GLY A 9 1.05 -17.69 -2.14
C GLY A 9 -0.19 -17.53 -3.02
N SER A 10 -1.38 -17.64 -2.43
CA SER A 10 -2.61 -17.29 -3.14
C SER A 10 -2.67 -15.77 -3.29
N ARG A 11 -2.78 -15.30 -4.53
CA ARG A 11 -2.98 -13.89 -4.83
C ARG A 11 -4.43 -13.51 -4.56
N CYS A 12 -4.65 -12.68 -3.55
CA CYS A 12 -5.99 -12.25 -3.12
C CYS A 12 -6.47 -11.01 -3.87
N TYR A 13 -5.55 -10.17 -4.36
CA TYR A 13 -5.89 -8.97 -5.12
C TYR A 13 -4.79 -8.57 -6.12
N ASP A 14 -5.22 -7.98 -7.23
CA ASP A 14 -4.41 -7.30 -8.23
C ASP A 14 -5.16 -6.10 -8.78
N GLY A 15 -4.57 -4.92 -8.74
CA GLY A 15 -5.18 -3.77 -9.39
C GLY A 15 -4.25 -2.57 -9.52
N MET A 16 -4.69 -1.61 -10.32
CA MET A 16 -4.01 -0.35 -10.53
C MET A 16 -4.56 0.70 -9.55
N ALA A 17 -3.65 1.30 -8.78
CA ALA A 17 -3.90 2.47 -7.96
C ALA A 17 -3.50 3.73 -8.74
N THR A 18 -4.33 4.76 -8.64
CA THR A 18 -4.13 6.08 -9.27
C THR A 18 -3.17 6.96 -8.50
N SER A 19 -2.85 6.59 -7.27
CA SER A 19 -1.66 7.08 -6.58
C SER A 19 -1.31 6.17 -5.41
N PHE A 20 -0.02 6.13 -5.11
CA PHE A 20 0.51 5.56 -3.89
C PHE A 20 1.36 6.62 -3.18
N THR A 21 1.07 6.88 -1.90
CA THR A 21 1.74 7.92 -1.13
C THR A 21 2.37 7.35 0.14
N ILE A 22 3.59 7.81 0.44
CA ILE A 22 4.27 7.63 1.72
C ILE A 22 4.38 8.99 2.40
N SER A 23 3.71 9.16 3.54
CA SER A 23 3.69 10.42 4.30
C SER A 23 4.75 10.38 5.40
N ARG A 24 5.98 10.76 5.06
CA ARG A 24 7.13 10.60 5.95
C ARG A 24 7.16 11.61 7.09
N ARG A 25 7.22 11.16 8.35
CA ARG A 25 7.38 12.04 9.51
C ARG A 25 8.86 12.34 9.76
N ARG A 26 9.27 13.61 9.69
CA ARG A 26 10.62 14.02 10.13
C ARG A 26 10.64 14.24 11.64
N SER A 27 11.54 13.56 12.34
CA SER A 27 11.67 13.61 13.81
C SER A 27 11.95 15.01 14.38
N MET A 28 12.45 15.94 13.56
CA MET A 28 12.92 17.25 14.03
C MET A 28 12.21 18.44 13.36
N VAL A 29 11.22 18.21 12.48
CA VAL A 29 10.46 19.28 11.80
C VAL A 29 9.02 18.83 11.54
N PRO A 30 7.99 19.64 11.85
CA PRO A 30 6.56 19.34 11.61
C PRO A 30 6.16 19.47 10.13
N ILE A 31 6.99 18.97 9.21
CA ILE A 31 6.73 18.96 7.77
C ILE A 31 6.85 17.53 7.29
N TYR A 32 5.72 16.99 6.82
CA TYR A 32 5.67 15.70 6.14
C TYR A 32 6.36 15.80 4.78
N LYS A 33 7.36 14.97 4.53
CA LYS A 33 7.85 14.77 3.16
C LYS A 33 6.92 13.75 2.51
N LYS A 34 6.01 14.22 1.67
CA LYS A 34 5.13 13.35 0.89
C LYS A 34 5.92 12.76 -0.29
N TRP A 35 6.11 11.45 -0.31
CA TRP A 35 6.55 10.75 -1.51
C TRP A 35 5.32 10.21 -2.22
N GLU A 36 5.20 10.46 -3.51
CA GLU A 36 4.02 10.07 -4.28
C GLU A 36 4.44 9.43 -5.60
N ALA A 37 3.86 8.26 -5.89
CA ALA A 37 3.85 7.66 -7.20
C ALA A 37 2.47 7.91 -7.83
N ALA A 38 2.44 8.46 -9.04
CA ALA A 38 1.20 8.77 -9.76
C ALA A 38 0.48 7.52 -10.30
N LEU A 39 1.16 6.39 -10.37
CA LEU A 39 0.58 5.12 -10.79
C LEU A 39 1.31 3.99 -10.07
N ALA A 40 0.55 3.07 -9.46
CA ALA A 40 1.11 1.91 -8.80
C ALA A 40 0.26 0.67 -9.05
N ARG A 41 0.87 -0.43 -9.48
CA ARG A 41 0.22 -1.74 -9.43
C ARG A 41 0.35 -2.28 -8.02
N VAL A 42 -0.78 -2.56 -7.40
CA VAL A 42 -0.86 -3.05 -6.02
C VAL A 42 -1.38 -4.48 -6.02
N GLN A 43 -0.75 -5.32 -5.22
CA GLN A 43 -1.13 -6.72 -5.06
C GLN A 43 -1.23 -7.06 -3.58
N ILE A 44 -2.22 -7.88 -3.22
CA ILE A 44 -2.28 -8.54 -1.93
C ILE A 44 -2.03 -10.02 -2.15
N VAL A 45 -1.02 -10.55 -1.47
CA VAL A 45 -0.65 -11.96 -1.52
C VAL A 45 -0.74 -12.56 -0.12
N ARG A 46 -1.24 -13.79 -0.05
CA ARG A 46 -1.33 -14.55 1.18
C ARG A 46 -0.48 -15.80 1.06
N GLN A 47 0.50 -15.92 1.95
CA GLN A 47 1.35 -17.09 2.09
C GLN A 47 1.13 -17.67 3.48
N GLU A 48 0.48 -18.83 3.56
CA GLU A 48 0.08 -19.44 4.83
C GLU A 48 -0.70 -18.47 5.75
N LYS A 49 -0.07 -18.02 6.83
CA LYS A 49 -0.60 -17.07 7.81
C LYS A 49 -0.16 -15.62 7.57
N VAL A 50 0.76 -15.39 6.64
CA VAL A 50 1.33 -14.07 6.34
C VAL A 50 0.56 -13.45 5.18
N VAL A 51 0.07 -12.23 5.37
CA VAL A 51 -0.49 -11.41 4.30
C VAL A 51 0.51 -10.30 4.01
N GLN A 52 0.86 -10.12 2.74
CA GLN A 52 1.77 -9.06 2.30
C GLN A 52 1.11 -8.20 1.24
N MET A 53 1.44 -6.92 1.27
CA MET A 53 1.15 -5.99 0.19
C MET A 53 2.41 -5.81 -0.65
N LEU A 54 2.25 -5.88 -1.96
CA LEU A 54 3.29 -5.55 -2.95
C LEU A 54 2.85 -4.31 -3.70
N ALA A 55 3.74 -3.34 -3.85
CA ALA A 55 3.51 -2.16 -4.68
C ALA A 55 4.63 -2.05 -5.72
N PHE A 56 4.23 -1.95 -6.99
CA PHE A 56 5.12 -1.70 -8.12
C PHE A 56 4.78 -0.34 -8.70
N PHE A 57 5.78 0.53 -8.79
CA PHE A 57 5.58 1.92 -9.15
C PHE A 57 5.93 2.16 -10.62
N GLY A 58 5.09 2.93 -11.32
CA GLY A 58 5.39 3.36 -12.69
C GLY A 58 6.43 4.48 -12.72
N ASP A 59 6.12 5.60 -12.06
CA ASP A 59 6.95 6.81 -12.03
C ASP A 59 7.26 7.21 -10.59
N PHE A 60 8.23 6.54 -9.97
CA PHE A 60 8.64 6.83 -8.59
C PHE A 60 10.14 6.98 -8.46
N GLN A 61 10.57 8.14 -7.94
CA GLN A 61 11.99 8.50 -7.90
C GLN A 61 12.79 7.75 -6.84
N HIS A 62 12.11 7.08 -5.91
CA HIS A 62 12.75 6.45 -4.76
C HIS A 62 12.90 4.92 -4.87
N GLY A 63 12.32 4.31 -5.91
CA GLY A 63 12.46 2.87 -6.17
C GLY A 63 11.35 2.38 -7.10
N THR A 64 11.49 1.14 -7.57
CA THR A 64 10.55 0.55 -8.55
C THR A 64 9.50 -0.34 -7.89
N CYS A 65 9.79 -0.90 -6.72
CA CYS A 65 8.83 -1.67 -5.95
C CYS A 65 9.13 -1.71 -4.45
N MET A 66 8.16 -2.17 -3.67
CA MET A 66 8.32 -2.52 -2.25
C MET A 66 7.32 -3.60 -1.84
N ASN A 67 7.61 -4.27 -0.73
CA ASN A 67 6.67 -5.12 -0.03
C ASN A 67 6.67 -4.87 1.47
N PHE A 68 5.57 -5.21 2.13
CA PHE A 68 5.48 -5.23 3.58
C PHE A 68 4.36 -6.15 4.05
N VAL A 69 4.50 -6.62 5.29
CA VAL A 69 3.53 -7.52 5.93
C VAL A 69 2.37 -6.69 6.48
N LEU A 70 1.15 -7.13 6.16
CA LEU A 70 -0.08 -6.62 6.74
C LEU A 70 -0.54 -7.52 7.88
N LYS A 71 -0.95 -6.92 8.99
CA LYS A 71 -1.48 -7.61 10.18
C LYS A 71 -2.92 -7.21 10.42
N GLY A 72 -3.71 -8.10 11.00
CA GLY A 72 -5.11 -7.80 11.36
C GLY A 72 -5.25 -6.72 12.44
N THR A 73 -4.16 -6.37 13.13
CA THR A 73 -4.07 -5.28 14.11
C THR A 73 -3.72 -3.94 13.49
N ASP A 74 -3.36 -3.89 12.20
CA ASP A 74 -2.99 -2.64 11.54
C ASP A 74 -4.22 -1.73 11.42
N ILE A 75 -3.98 -0.43 11.58
CA ILE A 75 -5.05 0.56 11.54
C ILE A 75 -5.21 1.02 10.09
N MET A 76 -6.38 0.75 9.51
CA MET A 76 -6.71 1.13 8.14
C MET A 76 -7.94 2.03 8.15
N GLU A 77 -7.90 3.07 7.34
CA GLU A 77 -8.93 4.09 7.27
C GLU A 77 -9.33 4.34 5.82
N SER A 78 -10.61 4.15 5.52
CA SER A 78 -11.20 4.48 4.24
C SER A 78 -11.46 5.99 4.17
N PHE A 79 -11.19 6.60 3.03
CA PHE A 79 -11.56 7.98 2.76
C PHE A 79 -12.05 8.14 1.32
N GLY A 80 -12.75 9.25 1.08
CA GLY A 80 -13.13 9.69 -0.25
C GLY A 80 -13.02 11.21 -0.33
N ARG A 81 -12.38 11.74 -1.36
CA ARG A 81 -12.21 13.18 -1.57
C ARG A 81 -12.14 13.50 -3.06
N SER A 82 -12.91 14.49 -3.51
CA SER A 82 -12.85 15.02 -4.88
C SER A 82 -12.94 13.93 -5.97
N GLY A 83 -13.86 12.97 -5.80
CA GLY A 83 -14.05 11.86 -6.75
C GLY A 83 -13.00 10.76 -6.69
N LYS A 84 -12.02 10.85 -5.77
CA LYS A 84 -11.04 9.79 -5.51
C LYS A 84 -11.41 9.01 -4.26
N PHE A 85 -11.11 7.72 -4.28
CA PHE A 85 -11.43 6.77 -3.22
C PHE A 85 -10.13 6.14 -2.73
N GLY A 86 -9.86 6.15 -1.43
CA GLY A 86 -8.58 5.65 -0.93
C GLY A 86 -8.68 4.92 0.40
N ILE A 87 -7.59 4.21 0.70
CA ILE A 87 -7.35 3.58 2.00
C ILE A 87 -6.01 4.10 2.50
N ARG A 88 -6.02 4.64 3.71
CA ARG A 88 -4.83 5.00 4.47
C ARG A 88 -4.50 3.88 5.44
N MET A 89 -3.25 3.44 5.45
CA MET A 89 -2.68 2.57 6.47
C MET A 89 -1.88 3.45 7.41
N VAL A 90 -2.29 3.50 8.67
CA VAL A 90 -1.72 4.40 9.68
C VAL A 90 -0.55 3.71 10.38
N ASP A 91 0.58 4.41 10.51
CA ASP A 91 1.82 3.88 11.11
C ASP A 91 2.23 2.52 10.49
N ALA A 92 2.21 2.45 9.16
CA ALA A 92 2.58 1.24 8.45
C ALA A 92 4.07 0.95 8.64
N LYS A 93 4.40 -0.32 8.86
CA LYS A 93 5.76 -0.80 9.10
C LYS A 93 6.31 -1.46 7.85
N PHE A 94 7.27 -0.81 7.21
CA PHE A 94 7.83 -1.27 5.93
C PHE A 94 9.30 -0.89 5.78
N ALA A 95 9.95 -1.47 4.76
CA ALA A 95 11.24 -1.04 4.26
C ALA A 95 11.03 -0.09 3.07
N LEU A 96 11.79 1.01 3.01
CA LEU A 96 11.67 1.97 1.91
C LEU A 96 11.95 1.28 0.56
N PRO A 97 11.25 1.69 -0.51
CA PRO A 97 11.66 1.37 -1.87
C PRO A 97 13.14 1.73 -2.07
N LYS A 98 13.87 0.85 -2.74
CA LYS A 98 15.28 1.05 -3.08
C LYS A 98 15.38 1.37 -4.56
N LYS A 99 16.17 2.40 -4.88
CA LYS A 99 16.63 2.66 -6.24
C LYS A 99 18.06 2.18 -6.33
N ASP A 100 18.27 1.09 -7.04
CA ASP A 100 19.57 0.47 -7.28
C ASP A 100 19.69 0.16 -8.77
N ASP A 101 20.89 0.32 -9.32
CA ASP A 101 21.22 0.00 -10.71
C ASP A 101 21.22 -1.52 -10.96
N ASN A 102 21.24 -2.33 -9.89
CA ASN A 102 21.08 -3.76 -9.97
C ASN A 102 19.66 -4.12 -10.46
N PRO A 103 19.52 -4.88 -11.58
CA PRO A 103 18.22 -5.35 -12.07
C PRO A 103 17.38 -6.13 -11.04
N ALA A 104 18.04 -6.74 -10.05
CA ALA A 104 17.38 -7.44 -8.95
C ALA A 104 16.49 -6.53 -8.09
N SER A 105 16.74 -5.21 -8.07
CA SER A 105 15.95 -4.24 -7.31
C SER A 105 14.50 -4.08 -7.80
N ASN A 106 14.20 -4.61 -8.99
CA ASN A 106 12.85 -4.64 -9.57
C ASN A 106 12.00 -5.82 -9.06
N PHE A 107 12.55 -6.63 -8.16
CA PHE A 107 11.87 -7.80 -7.61
C PHE A 107 11.76 -7.68 -6.09
N VAL A 108 10.66 -8.21 -5.56
CA VAL A 108 10.41 -8.32 -4.11
C VAL A 108 10.46 -9.78 -3.70
N CYS A 109 11.17 -10.07 -2.62
CA CYS A 109 11.21 -11.41 -2.03
C CYS A 109 10.03 -11.59 -1.06
N LEU A 110 9.26 -12.66 -1.24
CA LEU A 110 8.09 -12.95 -0.39
C LEU A 110 8.49 -13.75 0.86
N ASP A 111 9.46 -14.65 0.73
CA ASP A 111 9.89 -15.58 1.79
C ASP A 111 10.65 -14.89 2.92
N MET A 112 11.40 -13.84 2.58
CA MET A 112 12.18 -13.04 3.53
C MET A 112 11.85 -11.56 3.34
N PRO A 113 10.72 -11.07 3.88
CA PRO A 113 10.42 -9.65 3.85
C PRO A 113 11.53 -8.89 4.59
N GLU A 114 11.94 -7.76 4.01
CA GLU A 114 12.92 -6.90 4.66
C GLU A 114 12.39 -6.40 6.01
N TYR A 115 13.29 -6.28 6.99
CA TYR A 115 12.93 -5.80 8.30
C TYR A 115 12.39 -4.35 8.19
N PRO A 116 11.20 -4.06 8.75
CA PRO A 116 10.64 -2.72 8.66
C PRO A 116 11.41 -1.74 9.54
N ILE A 117 11.90 -0.67 8.94
CA ILE A 117 12.65 0.40 9.63
C ILE A 117 11.83 1.70 9.66
N GLU A 118 10.85 1.83 8.76
CA GLU A 118 9.97 2.99 8.72
C GLU A 118 8.64 2.74 9.44
N HIS A 119 8.04 3.87 9.84
CA HIS A 119 6.85 3.98 10.66
C HIS A 119 6.03 5.19 10.17
N ASP A 120 5.49 5.06 8.96
CA ASP A 120 4.88 6.18 8.22
C ASP A 120 3.48 5.80 7.71
N ASP A 121 2.65 6.82 7.46
CA ASP A 121 1.34 6.60 6.87
C ASP A 121 1.49 6.29 5.37
N LEU A 122 0.89 5.19 4.94
CA LEU A 122 0.76 4.83 3.53
C LEU A 122 -0.65 5.12 3.03
N THR A 123 -0.78 5.55 1.79
CA THR A 123 -2.10 5.81 1.18
C THR A 123 -2.16 5.26 -0.22
N VAL A 124 -3.19 4.45 -0.50
CA VAL A 124 -3.49 3.92 -1.82
C VAL A 124 -4.80 4.55 -2.30
N THR A 125 -4.77 5.15 -3.48
CA THR A 125 -5.92 5.86 -4.06
C THR A 125 -6.36 5.22 -5.37
N PHE A 126 -7.66 5.28 -5.65
CA PHE A 126 -8.32 4.73 -6.82
C PHE A 126 -9.31 5.75 -7.40
N ASP A 127 -9.62 5.61 -8.69
CA ASP A 127 -10.63 6.42 -9.40
C ASP A 127 -12.06 6.01 -9.07
N THR A 128 -12.27 4.75 -8.70
CA THR A 128 -13.62 4.22 -8.48
C THR A 128 -13.77 3.63 -7.09
N GLU A 129 -14.98 3.74 -6.55
CA GLU A 129 -15.35 3.10 -5.30
C GLU A 129 -15.24 1.57 -5.39
N ALA A 130 -15.58 0.98 -6.54
CA ALA A 130 -15.50 -0.45 -6.78
C ALA A 130 -14.05 -0.97 -6.70
N SER A 131 -13.08 -0.22 -7.26
CA SER A 131 -11.65 -0.55 -7.14
C SER A 131 -11.19 -0.50 -5.68
N ARG A 132 -11.55 0.57 -4.94
CA ARG A 132 -11.26 0.66 -3.50
C ARG A 132 -11.92 -0.49 -2.71
N ALA A 133 -13.17 -0.83 -3.01
CA ALA A 133 -13.90 -1.89 -2.33
C ALA A 133 -13.27 -3.27 -2.56
N SER A 134 -12.83 -3.55 -3.79
CA SER A 134 -12.11 -4.78 -4.14
C SER A 134 -10.77 -4.87 -3.40
N PHE A 135 -10.02 -3.76 -3.33
CA PHE A 135 -8.78 -3.69 -2.56
C PHE A 135 -9.04 -3.89 -1.06
N LYS A 136 -10.05 -3.19 -0.51
CA LYS A 136 -10.48 -3.31 0.89
C LYS A 136 -10.83 -4.74 1.29
N ALA A 137 -11.54 -5.46 0.43
CA ALA A 137 -11.97 -6.84 0.69
C ALA A 137 -10.79 -7.83 0.81
N ALA A 138 -9.63 -7.50 0.26
CA ALA A 138 -8.43 -8.33 0.35
C ALA A 138 -7.54 -8.00 1.57
N LEU A 139 -7.77 -6.88 2.26
CA LEU A 139 -6.96 -6.47 3.41
C LEU A 139 -7.29 -7.32 4.65
N PRO A 140 -6.29 -7.63 5.49
CA PRO A 140 -6.53 -8.30 6.76
C PRO A 140 -7.13 -7.31 7.77
N GLY A 141 -8.10 -7.75 8.56
CA GLY A 141 -8.69 -6.93 9.63
C GLY A 141 -9.79 -5.98 9.14
N SER A 142 -10.11 -4.99 9.98
CA SER A 142 -11.19 -4.03 9.71
C SER A 142 -10.65 -2.70 9.19
N VAL A 143 -11.28 -2.19 8.13
CA VAL A 143 -11.00 -0.83 7.63
C VAL A 143 -12.07 0.09 8.17
N ARG A 144 -11.65 1.05 9.00
CA ARG A 144 -12.52 2.09 9.58
C ARG A 144 -13.14 2.90 8.45
N GLU A 145 -14.46 3.06 8.50
CA GLU A 145 -15.16 3.88 7.54
C GLU A 145 -14.92 5.37 7.82
N PRO A 146 -14.98 6.23 6.78
CA PRO A 146 -14.92 7.66 7.00
C PRO A 146 -16.09 8.05 7.91
N SER A 147 -15.80 8.80 8.98
CA SER A 147 -16.82 9.34 9.87
C SER A 147 -17.80 10.18 9.04
N ARG A 148 -19.02 9.66 8.84
CA ARG A 148 -20.13 10.42 8.27
C ARG A 148 -20.61 11.40 9.34
N MET A 149 -19.84 12.45 9.60
CA MET A 149 -20.33 13.56 10.42
C MET A 149 -21.39 14.26 9.57
N GLY A 150 -22.65 13.83 9.73
CA GLY A 150 -23.79 14.49 9.12
C GLY A 150 -23.75 15.95 9.52
N SER A 151 -23.83 16.85 8.53
CA SER A 151 -23.95 18.27 8.76
C SER A 151 -25.19 18.50 9.62
N ILE A 152 -25.00 18.73 10.93
CA ILE A 152 -26.01 19.38 11.75
C ILE A 152 -26.08 20.80 11.23
N ARG A 153 -27.02 21.05 10.32
CA ARG A 153 -27.43 22.40 9.97
C ARG A 153 -28.19 22.94 11.19
N ARG A 154 -27.61 23.95 11.85
CA ARG A 154 -28.35 24.83 12.77
C ARG A 154 -29.12 25.85 11.96
#